data_AF-A0A962HQQ3-F1
#
_entry.id   AF-A0A962HQQ3-F1
#
_cell.length_a   1.000
_cell.length_b   1.000
_cell.length_c   1.000
_cell.angle_alpha   90.00
_cell.angle_beta   90.00
_cell.angle_gamma   90.00
#
_symmetry.space_group_name_H-M   'P 1'
#
loop_
_entity.id
_entity.type
_entity.pdbx_description
1 polymer ?
#
loop_
_entity_poly.entity_id
_entity_poly.type
_entity_poly.pdbx_seq_one_letter_code
_entity_poly.pdbx_strand_id
1 'polypeptide(L)'
;DFPMFEWDADAKRWNAMHHPFTSPRNTDPAALSSSPGEALANAYDLVLNGSEVGGGSVRIHRQDMQSTVFELLGISADEARAKFGFLLDALKYGAPPHGGIAFGLDRLVMLMADADSIRDVIAFPKTQTAACPLTDAPTDVTEAQLKELHIRVRTPPPAS
;
A
#
# COMPACT_ATOMS: atom_id res chain seq x y z
N ASP A 1 -3.22 -8.03 17.96
CA ASP A 1 -2.70 -8.71 16.76
C ASP A 1 -3.68 -8.53 15.62
N PHE A 2 -3.17 -8.18 14.44
CA PHE A 2 -4.00 -7.84 13.29
C PHE A 2 -4.46 -9.08 12.53
N PRO A 3 -5.70 -9.13 12.04
CA PRO A 3 -6.14 -10.15 11.10
C PRO A 3 -5.37 -10.01 9.78
N MET A 4 -5.08 -11.13 9.13
CA MET A 4 -4.40 -11.12 7.83
C MET A 4 -5.36 -10.81 6.67
N PHE A 5 -6.58 -11.32 6.77
CA PHE A 5 -7.61 -11.18 5.75
C PHE A 5 -8.93 -10.71 6.36
N GLU A 6 -9.74 -10.05 5.55
CA GLU A 6 -11.13 -9.72 5.84
C GLU A 6 -12.03 -10.36 4.78
N TRP A 7 -13.14 -10.95 5.21
CA TRP A 7 -14.10 -11.55 4.30
C TRP A 7 -15.05 -10.49 3.75
N ASP A 8 -15.07 -10.34 2.43
CA ASP A 8 -16.04 -9.51 1.71
C ASP A 8 -17.26 -10.36 1.35
N ALA A 9 -18.38 -10.13 2.04
CA ALA A 9 -19.61 -10.89 1.82
C ALA A 9 -20.26 -10.62 0.45
N ASP A 10 -20.10 -9.41 -0.09
CA ASP A 10 -20.70 -8.99 -1.35
C ASP A 10 -19.91 -9.54 -2.53
N ALA A 11 -18.58 -9.39 -2.49
CA ALA A 11 -17.68 -9.90 -3.53
C ALA A 11 -17.33 -11.39 -3.35
N LYS A 12 -17.75 -12.00 -2.23
CA LYS A 12 -17.48 -13.41 -1.85
C LYS A 12 -16.00 -13.78 -1.96
N ARG A 13 -15.12 -12.92 -1.47
CA ARG A 13 -13.67 -13.10 -1.55
C ARG A 13 -12.97 -12.55 -0.31
N TRP A 14 -11.74 -13.02 -0.07
CA TRP A 14 -10.88 -12.43 0.94
C TRP A 14 -10.21 -11.17 0.42
N ASN A 15 -10.21 -10.13 1.25
CA ASN A 15 -9.42 -8.91 1.07
C ASN A 15 -8.21 -8.95 2.00
N ALA A 16 -7.09 -8.39 1.55
CA ALA A 16 -5.92 -8.24 2.40
C ALA A 16 -6.13 -7.04 3.33
N MET A 17 -5.93 -7.24 4.64
CA MET A 17 -5.98 -6.15 5.63
C MET A 17 -4.74 -5.25 5.60
N HIS A 18 -3.63 -5.82 5.16
CA HIS A 18 -2.36 -5.12 4.95
C HIS A 18 -1.84 -5.42 3.55
N HIS A 19 -0.63 -4.93 3.22
CA HIS A 19 -0.02 -5.21 1.93
C HIS A 19 0.04 -6.73 1.66
N PRO A 20 -0.26 -7.21 0.44
CA PRO A 20 -0.23 -8.64 0.08
C PRO A 20 1.09 -9.42 0.29
N PHE A 21 2.17 -8.73 0.68
CA PHE A 21 3.48 -9.35 1.02
C PHE A 21 3.68 -9.48 2.54
N THR A 22 2.66 -9.15 3.33
CA THR A 22 2.68 -9.28 4.78
C THR A 22 2.68 -10.76 5.16
N SER A 23 3.65 -11.18 5.96
CA SER A 23 3.74 -12.57 6.41
C SER A 23 2.60 -12.89 7.37
N PRO A 24 1.95 -14.07 7.24
CA PRO A 24 1.19 -14.63 8.36
C PRO A 24 2.13 -14.89 9.54
N ARG A 25 1.57 -14.94 10.75
CA ARG A 25 2.27 -15.47 11.92
C ARG A 25 2.52 -16.97 11.82
N ASN A 26 1.53 -17.71 11.33
CA ASN A 26 1.70 -19.12 11.00
C ASN A 26 2.25 -19.24 9.57
N THR A 27 3.49 -19.67 9.43
CA THR A 27 4.16 -19.77 8.12
C THR A 27 3.94 -21.11 7.42
N ASP A 28 2.91 -21.87 7.79
CA ASP A 28 2.47 -23.08 7.08
C ASP A 28 1.37 -22.73 6.05
N PRO A 29 1.64 -22.89 4.73
CA PRO A 29 0.66 -22.63 3.68
C PRO A 29 -0.62 -23.47 3.81
N ALA A 30 -0.52 -24.72 4.25
CA ALA A 30 -1.68 -25.61 4.35
C ALA A 30 -2.64 -25.14 5.44
N ALA A 31 -2.09 -24.73 6.58
CA ALA A 31 -2.86 -24.14 7.68
C ALA A 31 -3.49 -22.79 7.29
N LEU A 32 -2.78 -21.98 6.49
CA LEU A 32 -3.31 -20.71 6.01
C LEU A 32 -4.53 -20.91 5.09
N SER A 33 -4.45 -21.89 4.18
CA SER A 33 -5.55 -22.21 3.27
C SER A 33 -6.75 -22.85 3.97
N SER A 34 -6.52 -23.63 5.04
CA SER A 34 -7.61 -24.30 5.75
C SER A 34 -8.41 -23.36 6.65
N SER A 35 -7.79 -22.30 7.19
CA SER A 35 -8.44 -21.38 8.13
C SER A 35 -7.99 -19.92 7.93
N PRO A 36 -8.23 -19.33 6.74
CA PRO A 36 -7.77 -17.97 6.43
C PRO A 36 -8.38 -16.89 7.32
N GLY A 37 -9.61 -17.09 7.82
CA GLY A 37 -10.27 -16.14 8.72
C GLY A 37 -9.67 -16.03 10.12
N GLU A 38 -8.92 -17.05 10.57
CA GLU A 38 -8.22 -17.05 11.86
C GLU A 38 -6.75 -16.63 11.73
N ALA A 39 -6.28 -16.41 10.50
CA ALA A 39 -4.91 -16.07 10.23
C ALA A 39 -4.58 -14.67 10.75
N LEU A 40 -3.53 -14.59 11.58
CA LEU A 40 -3.00 -13.33 12.08
C LEU A 40 -1.82 -12.88 11.21
N ALA A 41 -1.78 -11.59 10.91
CA ALA A 41 -0.66 -10.96 10.26
C ALA A 41 0.51 -10.76 11.24
N ASN A 42 1.73 -10.91 10.73
CA ASN A 42 2.94 -10.46 11.40
C ASN A 42 3.19 -8.97 11.08
N ALA A 43 2.20 -8.15 11.43
CA ALA A 43 2.16 -6.71 11.25
C ALA A 43 2.09 -6.01 12.61
N TYR A 44 2.54 -4.75 12.64
CA TYR A 44 2.62 -3.94 13.84
C TYR A 44 2.50 -2.47 13.49
N ASP A 45 1.77 -1.73 14.32
CA ASP A 45 1.58 -0.29 14.19
C ASP A 45 2.17 0.41 15.41
N LEU A 46 2.75 1.58 15.19
CA LEU A 46 3.16 2.52 16.22
C LEU A 46 2.11 3.61 16.33
N VAL A 47 1.49 3.69 17.51
CA VAL A 47 0.48 4.69 17.85
C VAL A 47 1.05 5.62 18.91
N LEU A 48 0.92 6.93 18.69
CA LEU A 48 1.31 7.99 19.61
C LEU A 48 0.10 8.90 19.86
N ASN A 49 -0.29 9.07 21.13
CA ASN A 49 -1.44 9.91 21.53
C ASN A 49 -2.73 9.60 20.77
N GLY A 50 -3.00 8.32 20.48
CA GLY A 50 -4.17 7.88 19.73
C GLY A 50 -4.09 8.08 18.21
N SER A 51 -2.97 8.57 17.68
CA SER A 51 -2.71 8.69 16.24
C SER A 51 -1.68 7.67 15.77
N GLU A 52 -1.95 7.00 14.66
CA GLU A 52 -0.96 6.15 13.99
C GLU A 52 0.17 7.02 13.41
N VAL A 53 1.41 6.72 13.80
CA VAL A 53 2.62 7.43 13.35
C VAL A 53 3.58 6.54 12.56
N GLY A 54 3.30 5.24 12.48
CA GLY A 54 4.04 4.33 11.65
C GLY A 54 3.44 2.93 11.65
N GLY A 55 3.76 2.18 10.61
CA GLY A 55 3.25 0.83 10.40
C GLY A 55 4.29 -0.03 9.69
N GLY A 56 4.28 -1.32 9.99
CA GLY A 56 5.28 -2.24 9.50
C GLY A 56 4.82 -3.68 9.51
N SER A 57 5.56 -4.52 8.80
CA SER A 57 5.31 -5.96 8.81
C SER A 57 6.57 -6.75 8.50
N VAL A 58 6.59 -7.98 8.99
CA VAL A 58 7.46 -9.01 8.43
C VAL A 58 6.93 -9.38 7.04
N ARG A 59 7.85 -9.62 6.10
CA ARG A 59 7.52 -9.90 4.71
C ARG A 59 7.63 -11.38 4.40
N ILE A 60 6.81 -11.84 3.46
CA ILE A 60 6.90 -13.19 2.92
C ILE A 60 8.17 -13.29 2.08
N HIS A 61 9.04 -14.23 2.44
CA HIS A 61 10.30 -14.50 1.73
C HIS A 61 10.28 -15.84 0.98
N ARG A 62 9.29 -16.70 1.23
CA ARG A 62 9.11 -17.99 0.55
C ARG A 62 8.05 -17.91 -0.54
N GLN A 63 8.36 -18.48 -1.70
CA GLN A 63 7.47 -18.43 -2.85
C GLN A 63 6.16 -19.19 -2.64
N ASP A 64 6.21 -20.37 -2.01
CA ASP A 64 5.02 -21.19 -1.77
C ASP A 64 3.98 -20.46 -0.92
N MET A 65 4.42 -19.82 0.16
CA MET A 65 3.57 -18.98 1.00
C MET A 65 2.99 -17.79 0.23
N GLN A 66 3.80 -17.12 -0.59
CA GLN A 66 3.33 -15.96 -1.36
C GLN A 66 2.25 -16.37 -2.38
N SER A 67 2.44 -17.52 -3.04
CA SER A 67 1.45 -18.08 -3.97
C SER A 67 0.13 -18.39 -3.25
N THR A 68 0.19 -19.04 -2.09
CA THR A 68 -1.01 -19.32 -1.28
C THR A 68 -1.75 -18.05 -0.87
N VAL A 69 -1.03 -17.00 -0.48
CA VAL A 69 -1.66 -15.70 -0.15
C VAL A 69 -2.34 -15.09 -1.37
N PHE A 70 -1.71 -15.11 -2.55
CA PHE A 70 -2.34 -14.60 -3.77
C PHE A 70 -3.57 -15.40 -4.19
N GLU A 71 -3.53 -16.73 -4.08
CA GLU A 71 -4.68 -17.59 -4.35
C GLU A 71 -5.86 -17.26 -3.44
N LEU A 72 -5.61 -17.06 -2.13
CA LEU A 72 -6.65 -16.67 -1.17
C LEU A 72 -7.25 -15.29 -1.48
N LEU A 73 -6.45 -14.35 -1.97
CA LEU A 73 -6.89 -13.03 -2.40
C LEU A 73 -7.60 -13.04 -3.78
N GLY A 74 -7.70 -14.20 -4.42
CA GLY A 74 -8.30 -14.34 -5.76
C GLY A 74 -7.44 -13.78 -6.89
N ILE A 75 -6.14 -13.60 -6.66
CA ILE A 75 -5.18 -13.13 -7.67
C ILE A 75 -4.64 -14.37 -8.40
N SER A 76 -4.91 -14.46 -9.71
CA SER A 76 -4.43 -15.57 -10.53
C SER A 76 -2.90 -15.55 -10.67
N ALA A 77 -2.30 -16.70 -10.99
CA ALA A 77 -0.86 -16.80 -11.21
C ALA A 77 -0.39 -15.87 -12.35
N ASP A 78 -1.18 -15.73 -13.41
CA ASP A 78 -0.88 -14.85 -14.54
C ASP A 78 -0.95 -13.37 -14.14
N GLU A 79 -1.95 -12.98 -13.35
CA GLU A 79 -2.08 -11.62 -12.83
C GLU A 79 -0.95 -11.28 -11.85
N ALA A 80 -0.64 -12.21 -10.94
CA ALA A 80 0.48 -12.07 -10.01
C ALA A 80 1.81 -11.94 -10.77
N ARG A 81 2.00 -12.69 -11.86
CA ARG A 81 3.17 -12.60 -12.72
C ARG A 81 3.25 -11.27 -13.45
N ALA A 82 2.14 -10.77 -13.98
CA ALA A 82 2.09 -9.50 -14.70
C ALA A 82 2.39 -8.30 -13.78
N LYS A 83 1.85 -8.30 -12.55
CA LYS A 83 2.02 -7.20 -11.60
C LYS A 83 3.31 -7.28 -10.77
N PHE A 84 3.69 -8.48 -10.35
CA PHE A 84 4.74 -8.70 -9.35
C PHE A 84 5.84 -9.67 -9.80
N GLY A 85 5.92 -9.99 -11.10
CA GLY A 85 6.83 -11.01 -11.63
C GLY A 85 8.30 -10.80 -11.26
N PHE A 86 8.78 -9.56 -11.29
CA PHE A 86 10.15 -9.21 -10.90
C PHE A 86 10.45 -9.57 -9.43
N LEU A 87 9.50 -9.31 -8.54
CA LEU A 87 9.66 -9.59 -7.11
C LEU A 87 9.52 -11.09 -6.82
N LEU A 88 8.59 -11.76 -7.49
CA LEU A 88 8.41 -13.21 -7.36
C LEU A 88 9.62 -13.99 -7.85
N ASP A 89 10.30 -13.51 -8.90
CA ASP A 89 11.57 -14.10 -9.32
C ASP A 89 12.68 -13.84 -8.30
N ALA A 90 12.74 -12.65 -7.71
CA ALA A 90 13.71 -12.37 -6.64
C ALA A 90 13.57 -13.32 -5.44
N LEU A 91 12.33 -13.69 -5.06
CA LEU A 91 12.09 -14.65 -3.98
C LEU A 91 12.70 -16.04 -4.26
N LYS A 92 12.73 -16.47 -5.54
CA LYS A 92 13.30 -17.77 -5.94
C LYS A 92 14.81 -17.87 -5.74
N TYR A 93 15.51 -16.75 -5.79
CA TYR A 93 16.96 -16.70 -5.62
C TYR A 93 17.40 -16.68 -4.14
N GLY A 94 16.47 -16.91 -3.20
CA GLY A 94 16.77 -17.03 -1.78
C GLY A 94 16.71 -15.70 -1.03
N ALA A 95 15.57 -15.02 -1.13
CA ALA A 95 15.32 -13.85 -0.29
C ALA A 95 15.38 -14.23 1.21
N PRO A 96 16.17 -13.52 2.04
CA PRO A 96 16.23 -13.81 3.46
C PRO A 96 14.92 -13.42 4.17
N PRO A 97 14.63 -13.96 5.36
CA PRO A 97 13.59 -13.40 6.23
C PRO A 97 13.86 -11.91 6.47
N HIS A 98 12.89 -11.07 6.15
CA HIS A 98 13.04 -9.62 6.23
C HIS A 98 11.72 -8.97 6.69
N GLY A 99 11.84 -7.75 7.20
CA GLY A 99 10.73 -6.96 7.68
C GLY A 99 11.14 -5.50 7.70
N GLY A 100 10.17 -4.62 7.89
CA GLY A 100 10.46 -3.19 7.98
C GLY A 100 9.27 -2.42 8.51
N ILE A 101 9.54 -1.15 8.81
CA ILE A 101 8.58 -0.18 9.31
C ILE A 101 8.72 1.12 8.52
N ALA A 102 7.62 1.81 8.30
CA ALA A 102 7.60 3.15 7.76
C ALA A 102 6.96 4.10 8.78
N PHE A 103 7.57 5.28 8.95
CA PHE A 103 7.03 6.33 9.81
C PHE A 103 6.36 7.40 8.95
N GLY A 104 5.19 7.87 9.38
CA GLY A 104 4.59 9.10 8.88
C GLY A 104 5.35 10.29 9.45
N LEU A 105 6.48 10.64 8.84
CA LEU A 105 7.41 11.66 9.39
C LEU A 105 6.71 13.00 9.63
N ASP A 106 5.91 13.48 8.68
CA ASP A 106 5.18 14.76 8.84
C ASP A 106 4.24 14.71 10.04
N ARG A 107 3.58 13.57 10.27
CA ARG A 107 2.68 13.39 11.42
C ARG A 107 3.45 13.29 12.73
N LEU A 108 4.58 12.59 12.73
CA LEU A 108 5.44 12.50 13.90
C LEU A 108 5.94 13.89 14.31
N VAL A 109 6.44 14.69 13.36
CA VAL A 109 6.92 16.05 13.62
C VAL A 109 5.77 16.97 14.04
N MET A 110 4.60 16.86 13.43
CA MET A 110 3.39 17.60 13.84
C MET A 110 3.03 17.35 15.32
N LEU A 111 3.03 16.08 15.75
CA LEU A 111 2.76 15.72 17.15
C LEU A 111 3.87 16.19 18.09
N MET A 112 5.14 16.15 17.66
CA MET A 112 6.27 16.65 18.46
C MET A 112 6.26 18.18 18.62
N ALA A 113 5.77 18.89 17.61
CA ALA A 113 5.68 20.34 17.58
C ALA A 113 4.36 20.87 18.18
N ASP A 114 3.47 20.00 18.65
CA ASP A 114 2.11 20.33 19.12
C ASP A 114 1.32 21.18 18.10
N ALA A 115 1.46 20.83 16.81
CA ALA A 115 0.81 21.51 15.71
C ALA A 115 -0.54 20.85 15.36
N ASP A 116 -1.52 21.66 14.96
CA ASP A 116 -2.86 21.19 14.59
C ASP A 116 -2.90 20.49 13.21
N SER A 117 -1.90 20.74 12.36
CA SER A 117 -1.90 20.29 10.97
C SER A 117 -0.48 19.96 10.49
N ILE A 118 -0.37 18.89 9.69
CA ILE A 118 0.90 18.53 9.03
C ILE A 118 1.41 19.64 8.08
N ARG A 119 0.51 20.55 7.65
CA ARG A 119 0.90 21.69 6.81
C ARG A 119 1.83 22.66 7.54
N ASP A 120 1.76 22.72 8.87
CA ASP A 120 2.53 23.66 9.67
C ASP A 120 3.98 23.19 9.88
N VAL A 121 4.26 21.92 9.57
CA VAL A 121 5.60 21.32 9.63
C VAL A 121 6.20 21.03 8.25
N ILE A 122 5.51 21.43 7.18
CA ILE A 122 5.97 21.33 5.79
C ILE A 122 6.23 22.74 5.28
N ALA A 123 7.41 23.00 4.72
CA ALA A 123 7.78 24.36 4.29
C ALA A 123 6.85 24.95 3.21
N PHE A 124 6.39 24.13 2.26
CA PHE A 124 5.52 24.56 1.15
C PHE A 124 4.36 23.56 0.93
N PRO A 125 3.38 23.54 1.85
CA PRO A 125 2.30 22.57 1.83
C PRO A 125 1.33 22.86 0.66
N LYS A 126 0.50 21.88 0.34
CA LYS A 126 -0.59 22.03 -0.65
C LYS A 126 -1.94 22.23 0.05
N THR A 127 -2.88 22.86 -0.64
CA THR A 127 -4.27 22.99 -0.17
C THR A 127 -4.97 21.62 -0.17
N GLN A 128 -6.21 21.57 0.34
CA GLN A 128 -7.03 20.35 0.26
C GLN A 128 -7.36 19.95 -1.19
N THR A 129 -7.31 20.90 -2.13
CA THR A 129 -7.49 20.67 -3.57
C THR A 129 -6.18 20.33 -4.29
N ALA A 130 -5.11 20.00 -3.55
CA ALA A 130 -3.76 19.74 -4.06
C ALA A 130 -3.10 20.92 -4.81
N ALA A 131 -3.66 22.12 -4.72
CA ALA A 131 -3.09 23.32 -5.33
C ALA A 131 -1.94 23.89 -4.49
N CYS A 132 -1.00 24.57 -5.16
CA CYS A 132 0.14 25.26 -4.58
C CYS A 132 0.01 26.77 -4.83
N PRO A 133 -0.54 27.56 -3.89
CA PRO A 133 -0.77 28.99 -4.09
C PRO A 133 0.50 29.80 -4.35
N LEU A 134 1.65 29.35 -3.83
CA LEU A 134 2.93 30.03 -4.01
C LEU A 134 3.42 30.03 -5.47
N THR A 135 3.14 28.93 -6.19
CA THR A 135 3.64 28.72 -7.56
C THR A 135 2.52 28.68 -8.59
N ASP A 136 1.29 28.93 -8.17
CA ASP A 136 0.07 28.80 -8.98
C ASP A 136 -0.05 27.44 -9.69
N ALA A 137 0.31 26.36 -9.00
CA ALA A 137 0.30 25.00 -9.56
C ALA A 137 -0.91 24.17 -9.05
N PRO A 138 -1.44 23.22 -9.83
CA PRO A 138 -1.00 22.80 -11.17
C PRO A 138 -1.33 23.83 -12.27
N THR A 139 -0.53 23.84 -13.34
CA THR A 139 -0.72 24.71 -14.51
C THR A 139 -0.96 23.89 -15.76
N ASP A 140 -1.54 24.50 -16.79
CA ASP A 140 -1.65 23.90 -18.12
C ASP A 140 -0.27 23.68 -18.75
N VAL A 141 -0.20 22.70 -19.66
CA VAL A 141 0.97 22.39 -20.48
C VAL A 141 0.69 22.71 -21.94
N THR A 142 1.74 23.00 -22.71
CA THR A 142 1.58 23.33 -24.13
C THR A 142 1.24 22.08 -24.97
N GLU A 143 0.54 22.28 -26.09
CA GLU A 143 0.25 21.20 -27.03
C GLU A 143 1.51 20.54 -27.60
N ALA A 144 2.60 21.32 -27.77
CA ALA A 144 3.88 20.80 -28.23
C ALA A 144 4.46 19.76 -27.27
N GLN A 145 4.42 20.03 -25.96
CA GLN A 145 4.87 19.09 -24.92
C GLN A 145 3.99 17.83 -24.87
N LEU A 146 2.67 17.99 -24.99
CA LEU A 146 1.75 16.85 -25.05
C LEU A 146 2.02 15.97 -26.27
N LYS A 147 2.30 16.59 -27.43
CA LYS A 147 2.61 15.89 -28.68
C LYS A 147 3.95 15.14 -28.59
N GLU A 148 4.97 15.73 -27.98
CA GLU A 148 6.26 15.08 -27.74
C GLU A 148 6.10 13.81 -26.90
N LEU A 149 5.24 13.84 -25.89
CA LEU A 149 4.95 12.68 -25.05
C LEU A 149 3.92 11.71 -25.65
N HIS A 150 3.40 12.01 -26.85
CA HIS A 150 2.30 11.27 -27.50
C HIS A 150 1.03 11.18 -26.65
N ILE A 151 0.75 12.20 -25.83
CA ILE A 151 -0.41 12.30 -24.95
C ILE A 151 -1.48 13.18 -25.60
N ARG A 152 -2.75 12.78 -25.48
CA ARG A 152 -3.91 13.61 -25.82
C ARG A 152 -4.82 13.71 -24.61
N VAL A 153 -5.04 14.93 -24.11
CA VAL A 153 -5.99 15.19 -23.03
C VAL A 153 -7.40 14.88 -23.53
N ARG A 154 -8.14 14.04 -22.81
CA ARG A 154 -9.57 13.81 -23.06
C ARG A 154 -10.36 14.65 -22.07
N THR A 155 -10.99 15.71 -22.56
CA THR A 155 -11.89 16.53 -21.74
C THR A 155 -13.14 15.70 -21.42
N PRO A 156 -13.56 15.57 -20.16
CA PRO A 156 -14.83 14.96 -19.83
C PRO A 156 -15.98 15.77 -20.48
N PRO A 157 -17.12 15.13 -20.79
CA PRO A 157 -18.29 15.85 -21.29
C PRO A 157 -18.69 16.95 -20.31
N PRO A 158 -19.19 18.10 -20.79
CA PRO A 158 -19.67 19.16 -19.91
C PRO A 158 -20.69 18.58 -18.94
N ALA A 159 -20.55 18.89 -17.65
CA ALA A 159 -21.52 18.51 -16.64
C ALA A 159 -22.88 19.10 -17.04
N SER A 160 -23.85 18.22 -17.28
CA SER A 160 -25.25 18.53 -17.56
C SER A 160 -25.91 19.19 -16.36
#